data_AF-A0A1X7ABP9-F1
#
_entry.id   AF-A0A1X7ABP9-F1
#
_cell.length_a   1.000
_cell.length_b   1.000
_cell.length_c   1.000
_cell.angle_alpha   90.00
_cell.angle_beta   90.00
_cell.angle_gamma   90.00
#
_symmetry.space_group_name_H-M   'P 1'
#
loop_
_entity.id
_entity.type
_entity.pdbx_description
1 polymer ?
#
loop_
_entity_poly.entity_id
_entity_poly.type
_entity_poly.pdbx_seq_one_letter_code
_entity_poly.pdbx_strand_id
1 'polypeptide(L)'
;MTITAALIHIANEQSLIAWLAANVPGVIAEDGARVAGGLARTASYPNPGQANDGPAGLYANLTAAQVAQWTALAADPALGITILGQMPYQGLGTGAALYAAVEADAEAWPLWESVATIPARKVSGEAGEVIQIPARVARPSVQ
;
A
#
# COMPACT_ATOMS: atom_id res chain seq x y z
N MET A 1 9.67 10.72 -19.69
CA MET A 1 9.82 10.25 -18.29
C MET A 1 8.86 9.11 -18.08
N THR A 2 9.35 7.90 -17.78
CA THR A 2 8.52 6.71 -17.62
C THR A 2 8.06 6.60 -16.16
N ILE A 3 6.76 6.44 -15.97
CA ILE A 3 6.15 6.20 -14.66
C ILE A 3 5.78 4.71 -14.58
N THR A 4 5.95 4.10 -13.41
CA THR A 4 5.66 2.69 -13.14
C THR A 4 4.67 2.60 -11.99
N ALA A 5 3.50 2.01 -12.22
CA ALA A 5 2.60 1.65 -11.14
C ALA A 5 3.19 0.45 -10.38
N ALA A 6 3.15 0.48 -9.05
CA ALA A 6 3.66 -0.58 -8.20
C ALA A 6 2.70 -0.88 -7.05
N LEU A 7 2.59 -2.16 -6.70
CA LEU A 7 1.97 -2.64 -5.48
C LEU A 7 3.07 -3.18 -4.56
N ILE A 8 3.07 -2.70 -3.31
CA ILE A 8 4.12 -2.97 -2.34
C ILE A 8 3.47 -3.38 -1.03
N HIS A 9 3.94 -4.49 -0.47
CA HIS A 9 3.64 -4.94 0.88
C HIS A 9 4.82 -4.61 1.79
N ILE A 10 4.52 -4.18 3.01
CA ILE A 10 5.51 -3.86 4.05
C ILE A 10 5.09 -4.66 5.28
N ALA A 11 5.89 -5.64 5.70
CA ALA A 11 5.56 -6.49 6.84
C ALA A 11 5.60 -5.74 8.18
N ASN A 12 6.41 -4.69 8.27
CA ASN A 12 6.53 -3.85 9.46
C ASN A 12 6.75 -2.38 9.06
N GLU A 13 5.66 -1.60 9.10
CA GLU A 13 5.72 -0.19 8.71
C GLU A 13 6.65 0.62 9.64
N GLN A 14 6.68 0.29 10.93
CA GLN A 14 7.51 0.99 11.92
C GLN A 14 9.02 0.80 11.67
N SER A 15 9.46 -0.41 11.28
CA SER A 15 10.86 -0.65 10.90
C SER A 15 11.26 0.17 9.68
N LEU A 16 10.37 0.29 8.68
CA LEU A 16 10.62 1.13 7.51
C LEU A 16 10.70 2.62 7.91
N ILE A 17 9.78 3.11 8.75
CA ILE A 17 9.78 4.48 9.24
C ILE A 17 11.07 4.78 10.01
N ALA A 18 11.47 3.90 10.93
CA ALA A 18 12.71 4.06 11.70
C ALA A 18 13.95 4.08 10.79
N TRP A 19 13.98 3.20 9.79
CA TRP A 19 15.07 3.18 8.81
C TRP A 19 15.12 4.48 7.99
N LEU A 20 13.97 4.97 7.51
CA LEU A 20 13.88 6.22 6.76
C LEU A 20 14.31 7.43 7.60
N ALA A 21 13.92 7.47 8.88
CA ALA A 21 14.32 8.53 9.81
C ALA A 21 15.84 8.58 9.99
N ALA A 22 16.49 7.42 10.07
CA ALA A 22 17.93 7.32 10.31
C ALA A 22 18.77 7.55 9.04
N ASN A 23 18.33 7.03 7.89
CA ASN A 23 19.15 6.96 6.67
C ASN A 23 18.80 8.03 5.65
N VAL A 24 17.59 8.56 5.71
CA VAL A 24 17.07 9.52 4.75
C VAL A 24 16.31 10.63 5.48
N PRO A 25 16.97 11.37 6.40
CA PRO A 25 16.29 12.42 7.16
C PRO A 25 15.73 13.49 6.21
N GLY A 26 14.40 13.67 6.22
CA GLY A 26 13.70 14.62 5.35
C GLY A 26 12.69 14.02 4.37
N VAL A 27 12.61 12.68 4.25
CA VAL A 27 11.53 12.01 3.50
C VAL A 27 10.35 11.58 4.36
N ILE A 28 10.38 11.78 5.67
CA ILE A 28 9.21 11.56 6.54
C ILE A 28 8.47 12.89 6.65
N ALA A 29 7.27 12.97 6.06
CA ALA A 29 6.28 13.97 6.43
C ALA A 29 5.26 13.29 7.35
N GLU A 30 5.24 13.67 8.62
CA GLU A 30 4.20 13.27 9.57
C GLU A 30 2.97 14.15 9.37
N ASP A 31 1.84 13.56 8.95
CA ASP A 31 0.54 14.25 8.94
C ASP A 31 -0.40 13.57 9.94
N GLY A 32 -0.03 13.59 11.22
CA GLY A 32 -0.84 13.21 12.39
C GLY A 32 -1.33 11.76 12.50
N ALA A 33 -1.44 11.02 11.40
CA ALA A 33 -2.02 9.69 11.29
C ALA A 33 -1.34 8.81 10.22
N ARG A 34 -0.42 9.36 9.40
CA ARG A 34 0.25 8.65 8.30
C ARG A 34 1.70 9.11 8.20
N VAL A 35 2.61 8.17 7.90
CA VAL A 35 3.97 8.51 7.47
C VAL A 35 4.03 8.42 5.95
N ALA A 36 4.11 9.58 5.31
CA ALA A 36 4.43 9.62 3.89
C ALA A 36 5.95 9.48 3.75
N GLY A 37 6.43 8.27 3.41
CA GLY A 37 7.77 8.12 2.87
C GLY A 37 7.86 8.87 1.54
N GLY A 38 8.74 9.86 1.44
CA GLY A 38 8.95 10.72 0.28
C GLY A 38 9.38 10.01 -1.01
N LEU A 39 9.41 8.67 -1.00
CA LEU A 39 9.61 7.83 -2.16
C LEU A 39 8.35 7.74 -3.06
N ALA A 40 7.15 8.09 -2.57
CA ALA A 40 5.95 8.09 -3.42
C ALA A 40 4.80 9.05 -3.03
N ARG A 41 4.78 9.64 -1.81
CA ARG A 41 3.63 10.43 -1.28
C ARG A 41 2.26 9.71 -1.42
N THR A 42 2.23 8.40 -1.49
CA THR A 42 0.98 7.64 -1.41
C THR A 42 0.76 7.21 0.03
N ALA A 43 -0.46 7.43 0.52
CA ALA A 43 -0.85 6.98 1.84
C ALA A 43 -0.65 5.45 1.92
N SER A 44 0.11 5.00 2.90
CA SER A 44 -0.02 3.62 3.37
C SER A 44 -1.47 3.42 3.82
N TYR A 45 -2.02 2.26 3.49
CA TYR A 45 -3.27 1.83 4.10
C TYR A 45 -2.89 1.15 5.41
N PRO A 46 -3.11 1.79 6.58
CA PRO A 46 -3.08 1.04 7.82
C PRO A 46 -4.18 0.00 7.72
N ASN A 47 -3.86 -1.24 8.09
CA ASN A 47 -4.85 -2.29 8.23
C ASN A 47 -5.99 -1.76 9.13
N PRO A 48 -7.26 -1.72 8.68
CA PRO A 48 -8.34 -1.13 9.45
C PRO A 48 -8.48 -1.80 10.83
N GLY A 49 -8.07 -1.11 11.89
CA GLY A 49 -8.13 -1.60 13.27
C GLY A 49 -6.80 -2.02 13.89
N GLN A 50 -5.67 -1.87 13.20
CA GLN A 50 -4.33 -1.98 13.80
C GLN A 50 -3.71 -0.61 14.01
N ALA A 51 -2.93 -0.46 15.08
CA ALA A 51 -2.10 0.72 15.26
C ALA A 51 -1.01 0.76 14.16
N ASN A 52 -0.30 1.88 14.04
CA ASN A 52 0.73 2.12 13.00
C ASN A 52 1.99 1.23 13.14
N ASP A 53 1.88 0.10 13.83
CA ASP A 53 2.89 -0.91 14.15
C ASP A 53 2.68 -2.24 13.39
N GLY A 54 1.69 -2.30 12.49
CA GLY A 54 1.34 -3.48 11.70
C GLY A 54 1.89 -3.52 10.26
N PRO A 55 1.54 -4.56 9.50
CA PRO A 55 1.83 -4.63 8.08
C PRO A 55 1.00 -3.60 7.30
N ALA A 56 1.57 -3.07 6.22
CA ALA A 56 0.97 -2.01 5.40
C ALA A 56 1.01 -2.34 3.90
N GLY A 57 -0.01 -1.87 3.19
CA GLY A 57 -0.11 -1.93 1.74
C GLY A 57 0.06 -0.56 1.10
N LEU A 58 0.81 -0.51 0.00
CA LEU A 58 1.05 0.70 -0.77
C LEU A 58 0.80 0.46 -2.27
N TYR A 59 -0.04 1.29 -2.86
CA TYR A 59 -0.08 1.51 -4.31
C TYR A 59 0.70 2.79 -4.61
N ALA A 60 1.57 2.80 -5.61
CA ALA A 60 2.34 3.99 -5.97
C ALA A 60 2.60 4.10 -7.47
N ASN A 61 2.62 5.34 -7.98
CA ASN A 61 3.11 5.66 -9.32
C ASN A 61 4.53 6.22 -9.18
N LEU A 62 5.52 5.40 -9.52
CA LEU A 62 6.94 5.63 -9.27
C LEU A 62 7.67 6.13 -10.52
N THR A 63 8.57 7.08 -10.33
CA THR A 63 9.61 7.39 -11.32
C THR A 63 10.64 6.26 -11.40
N ALA A 64 11.43 6.20 -12.47
CA ALA A 64 12.51 5.20 -12.58
C ALA A 64 13.51 5.25 -11.41
N ALA A 65 13.83 6.45 -10.90
CA ALA A 65 14.69 6.60 -9.73
C ALA A 65 14.05 6.02 -8.46
N GLN A 66 12.74 6.22 -8.27
CA GLN A 66 12.01 5.66 -7.14
C GLN A 66 11.83 4.14 -7.25
N VAL A 67 11.65 3.60 -8.46
CA VAL A 67 11.66 2.14 -8.69
C VAL A 67 12.99 1.53 -8.22
N ALA A 68 14.12 2.15 -8.60
CA ALA A 68 15.44 1.68 -8.16
C ALA A 68 15.60 1.76 -6.63
N GLN A 69 15.12 2.85 -6.01
CA GLN A 69 15.15 3.01 -4.55
C GLN A 69 14.33 1.94 -3.84
N TRP A 70 13.08 1.70 -4.24
CA TRP A 70 12.23 0.66 -3.66
C TRP A 70 12.79 -0.74 -3.86
N THR A 71 13.39 -1.01 -5.02
CA THR A 71 14.05 -2.30 -5.28
C THR A 71 15.25 -2.52 -4.38
N ALA A 72 16.06 -1.47 -4.15
CA ALA A 72 17.19 -1.53 -3.22
C ALA A 72 16.74 -1.76 -1.77
N LEU A 73 15.64 -1.13 -1.33
CA LEU A 73 15.08 -1.35 0.00
C LEU A 73 14.49 -2.75 0.16
N ALA A 74 13.83 -3.28 -0.86
CA ALA A 74 13.29 -4.64 -0.87
C ALA A 74 14.36 -5.72 -0.79
N ALA A 75 15.61 -5.40 -1.14
CA ALA A 75 16.74 -6.32 -1.00
C ALA A 75 17.21 -6.48 0.46
N ASP A 76 16.82 -5.58 1.38
CA ASP A 76 17.10 -5.72 2.81
C ASP A 76 15.96 -6.48 3.51
N PRO A 77 16.16 -7.75 3.90
CA PRO A 77 15.12 -8.54 4.56
C PRO A 77 14.69 -7.96 5.91
N ALA A 78 15.53 -7.14 6.57
CA ALA A 78 15.18 -6.51 7.84
C ALA A 78 14.05 -5.47 7.70
N LEU A 79 13.83 -4.95 6.48
CA LEU A 79 12.75 -3.99 6.19
C LEU A 79 11.42 -4.68 5.84
N GLY A 80 11.43 -5.98 5.55
CA GLY A 80 10.21 -6.74 5.26
C GLY A 80 9.40 -6.19 4.09
N ILE A 81 10.04 -5.58 3.10
CA ILE A 81 9.39 -5.00 1.91
C ILE A 81 9.29 -6.07 0.83
N THR A 82 8.11 -6.17 0.21
CA THR A 82 7.87 -7.04 -0.94
C THR A 82 7.19 -6.24 -2.03
N ILE A 83 7.80 -6.16 -3.21
CA ILE A 83 7.16 -5.58 -4.40
C ILE A 83 6.30 -6.68 -5.01
N LEU A 84 4.98 -6.55 -4.83
CA LEU A 84 3.98 -7.54 -5.27
C LEU A 84 3.77 -7.51 -6.79
N GLY A 85 3.93 -6.34 -7.40
CA GLY A 85 3.78 -6.19 -8.84
C GLY A 85 4.22 -4.81 -9.32
N GLN A 86 4.62 -4.74 -10.58
CA GLN A 86 4.99 -3.50 -11.26
C GLN A 86 4.45 -3.49 -12.69
N MET A 87 4.00 -2.34 -13.16
CA MET A 87 3.51 -2.16 -14.52
C MET A 87 3.83 -0.77 -15.05
N PRO A 88 4.33 -0.62 -16.30
CA PRO A 88 4.48 0.69 -16.92
C PRO A 88 3.14 1.43 -16.95
N TYR A 89 3.12 2.71 -16.53
CA TYR A 89 1.90 3.51 -16.51
C TYR A 89 1.45 3.86 -17.94
N GLN A 90 0.27 3.38 -18.31
CA GLN A 90 -0.34 3.57 -19.64
C GLN A 90 -1.65 4.38 -19.62
N GLY A 91 -2.06 4.90 -18.46
CA GLY A 91 -3.30 5.65 -18.27
C GLY A 91 -4.21 5.04 -17.20
N LEU A 92 -5.48 5.48 -17.17
CA LEU A 92 -6.45 5.18 -16.11
C LEU A 92 -6.66 3.68 -15.83
N GLY A 93 -6.52 2.83 -16.84
CA GLY A 93 -6.67 1.37 -16.69
C GLY A 93 -5.48 0.66 -16.04
N THR A 94 -4.34 1.33 -15.84
CA THR A 94 -3.11 0.66 -15.39
C THR A 94 -3.24 0.08 -13.99
N GLY A 95 -3.91 0.80 -13.08
CA GLY A 95 -4.15 0.32 -11.72
C GLY A 95 -4.96 -0.98 -11.72
N ALA A 96 -6.07 -1.00 -12.45
CA ALA A 96 -6.92 -2.19 -12.57
C ALA A 96 -6.16 -3.38 -13.18
N ALA A 97 -5.36 -3.14 -14.23
CA ALA A 97 -4.53 -4.17 -14.84
C ALA A 97 -3.45 -4.71 -13.87
N LEU A 98 -2.84 -3.83 -13.06
CA LEU A 98 -1.87 -4.22 -12.04
C LEU A 98 -2.53 -5.07 -10.93
N TYR A 99 -3.70 -4.67 -10.41
CA TYR A 99 -4.41 -5.51 -9.44
C TYR A 99 -4.81 -6.86 -10.03
N ALA A 100 -5.29 -6.91 -11.27
CA ALA A 100 -5.66 -8.17 -11.91
C ALA A 100 -4.45 -9.10 -12.06
N ALA A 101 -3.27 -8.54 -12.36
CA ALA A 101 -2.03 -9.31 -12.43
C ALA A 101 -1.61 -9.86 -11.05
N VAL A 102 -1.67 -9.03 -10.00
CA VAL A 102 -1.35 -9.46 -8.62
C VAL A 102 -2.38 -10.44 -8.08
N GLU A 103 -3.67 -10.28 -8.42
CA GLU A 103 -4.75 -11.20 -8.04
C GLU A 103 -4.62 -12.58 -8.68
N ALA A 104 -4.04 -12.66 -9.87
CA ALA A 104 -3.73 -13.93 -10.53
C ALA A 104 -2.49 -14.64 -9.96
N ASP A 105 -1.69 -13.94 -9.15
CA ASP A 105 -0.48 -14.49 -8.50
C ASP A 105 -0.84 -15.08 -7.13
N ALA A 106 -0.65 -16.40 -6.99
CA ALA A 106 -1.03 -17.15 -5.81
C ALA A 106 -0.20 -16.80 -4.56
N GLU A 107 0.98 -16.19 -4.72
CA GLU A 107 1.83 -15.76 -3.61
C GLU A 107 1.62 -14.29 -3.28
N ALA A 108 1.44 -13.45 -4.30
CA ALA A 108 1.32 -12.00 -4.11
C ALA A 108 -0.07 -11.56 -3.63
N TRP A 109 -1.15 -12.21 -4.10
CA TRP A 109 -2.51 -11.81 -3.71
C TRP A 109 -2.78 -11.96 -2.21
N PRO A 110 -2.43 -13.08 -1.54
CA PRO A 110 -2.66 -13.21 -0.10
C PRO A 110 -1.92 -12.15 0.73
N LEU A 111 -0.73 -11.73 0.29
CA LEU A 111 0.02 -10.65 0.95
C LEU A 111 -0.73 -9.31 0.83
N TRP A 112 -1.29 -9.01 -0.34
CA TRP A 112 -2.12 -7.82 -0.52
C TRP A 112 -3.41 -7.87 0.32
N GLU A 113 -4.13 -8.99 0.30
CA GLU A 113 -5.36 -9.16 1.07
C GLU A 113 -5.14 -8.95 2.57
N SER A 114 -3.99 -9.39 3.10
CA SER A 114 -3.67 -9.27 4.52
C SER A 114 -3.64 -7.83 5.04
N VAL A 115 -3.35 -6.86 4.17
CA VAL A 115 -3.21 -5.42 4.52
C VAL A 115 -4.33 -4.57 3.94
N ALA A 116 -5.02 -5.03 2.89
CA ALA A 116 -6.03 -4.26 2.18
C ALA A 116 -7.47 -4.68 2.48
N THR A 117 -7.70 -5.73 3.29
CA THR A 117 -9.05 -6.18 3.64
C THR A 117 -9.74 -5.19 4.58
N ILE A 118 -10.86 -4.63 4.12
CA ILE A 118 -11.78 -3.85 4.93
C ILE A 118 -12.81 -4.82 5.51
N PRO A 119 -12.91 -4.96 6.85
CA PRO A 119 -13.84 -5.90 7.47
C PRO A 119 -15.30 -5.50 7.23
N ALA A 120 -16.19 -6.49 7.29
CA ALA A 120 -17.62 -6.25 7.23
C ALA A 120 -18.06 -5.36 8.41
N ARG A 121 -18.97 -4.42 8.17
CA ARG A 121 -19.47 -3.52 9.22
C ARG A 121 -20.95 -3.23 9.05
N LYS A 122 -21.59 -2.90 10.16
CA LYS A 122 -22.98 -2.42 10.19
C LYS A 122 -22.98 -0.91 10.31
N VAL A 123 -23.81 -0.26 9.52
CA VAL A 123 -24.09 1.18 9.63
C VAL A 123 -25.58 1.34 9.88
N SER A 124 -25.91 2.17 10.86
CA SER A 124 -27.29 2.51 11.17
C SER A 124 -27.63 3.85 10.51
N GLY A 125 -28.72 3.90 9.75
CA GLY A 125 -29.27 5.13 9.20
C GLY A 125 -30.07 5.91 10.26
N GLU A 126 -30.35 7.18 9.98
CA GLU A 126 -31.12 8.06 10.89
C GLU A 126 -32.54 7.53 11.18
N ALA A 127 -33.10 6.73 10.26
CA ALA A 127 -34.39 6.06 10.42
C ALA A 127 -34.35 4.72 11.18
N GLY A 128 -33.19 4.33 11.74
CA GLY A 128 -33.03 3.07 12.47
C GLY A 128 -32.83 1.83 11.57
N GLU A 129 -32.74 2.02 10.25
CA GLU A 129 -32.35 0.97 9.31
C GLU A 129 -30.90 0.54 9.56
N VAL A 130 -30.64 -0.77 9.51
CA VAL A 130 -29.30 -1.32 9.65
C VAL A 130 -28.85 -1.87 8.30
N ILE A 131 -27.85 -1.23 7.71
CA ILE A 131 -27.23 -1.66 6.46
C ILE A 131 -25.98 -2.48 6.80
N GLN A 132 -25.95 -3.73 6.33
CA GLN A 132 -24.76 -4.57 6.39
C GLN A 132 -23.87 -4.26 5.18
N ILE A 133 -22.68 -3.73 5.44
CA ILE A 133 -21.62 -3.59 4.44
C ILE A 133 -20.76 -4.86 4.50
N PRO A 134 -20.62 -5.63 3.40
CA PRO A 134 -19.77 -6.82 3.36
C PRO A 134 -18.29 -6.45 3.45
N ALA A 135 -17.46 -7.43 3.82
CA ALA A 135 -16.01 -7.28 3.74
C ALA A 135 -15.59 -7.11 2.29
N ARG A 136 -14.53 -6.35 2.04
CA ARG A 136 -13.98 -6.15 0.70
C ARG A 136 -12.48 -5.88 0.74
N VAL A 137 -11.78 -6.25 -0.32
CA VAL A 137 -10.37 -5.90 -0.50
C VAL A 137 -10.28 -4.53 -1.17
N ALA A 138 -9.56 -3.60 -0.57
CA ALA A 138 -9.33 -2.28 -1.15
C ALA A 138 -8.44 -2.39 -2.39
N ARG A 139 -8.82 -1.68 -3.46
CA ARG A 139 -8.04 -1.53 -4.69
C ARG A 139 -7.81 -0.04 -5.02
N PRO A 140 -6.94 0.65 -4.27
CA PRO A 140 -6.58 2.04 -4.53
C PRO A 140 -6.21 2.26 -5.99
N SER A 141 -6.83 3.24 -6.67
CA SER A 141 -6.74 3.54 -8.12
C SER A 141 -7.79 2.90 -9.04
N VAL A 142 -8.59 1.95 -8.54
CA VAL A 142 -9.76 1.43 -9.26
C VAL A 142 -11.01 2.15 -8.74
N GLN A 143 -11.68 2.92 -9.60
CA GLN A 143 -12.96 3.57 -9.33
C GLN A 143 -14.12 2.70 -9.82
#